data_AF-A0A3P9CDC1-F1
#
_entry.id   AF-A0A3P9CDC1-F1
#
_cell.length_a   1.000
_cell.length_b   1.000
_cell.length_c   1.000
_cell.angle_alpha   90.00
_cell.angle_beta   90.00
_cell.angle_gamma   90.00
#
_symmetry.space_group_name_H-M   'P 1'
#
loop_
_entity.id
_entity.type
_entity.pdbx_description
1 polymer ?
#
loop_
_entity_poly.entity_id
_entity_poly.type
_entity_poly.pdbx_seq_one_letter_code
_entity_poly.pdbx_strand_id
1 'polypeptide(L)' 'MTAPNSAERKTCWDARDHLWKCLDDNDDNVASCQRFQSEFEAKCPAQWVKYFTKRRDFLKYKEKMQTEGFTPAEGPQGAS' A
#
# COMPACT_ATOMS: atom_id res chain seq x y z
N MET A 1 9.65 -21.18 -9.05
CA MET A 1 8.27 -20.92 -8.57
C MET A 1 7.33 -21.04 -9.75
N THR A 2 6.22 -21.75 -9.59
CA THR A 2 5.19 -21.89 -10.64
C THR A 2 4.36 -20.62 -10.70
N ALA A 3 3.98 -20.18 -11.90
CA ALA A 3 3.09 -19.04 -12.05
C ALA A 3 1.68 -19.39 -11.53
N PRO A 4 1.05 -18.56 -10.68
CA PRO A 4 -0.28 -18.84 -10.15
C PRO A 4 -1.32 -18.87 -11.27
N ASN A 5 -2.30 -19.77 -11.14
CA ASN A 5 -3.44 -19.88 -12.05
C ASN A 5 -4.44 -18.73 -11.84
N SER A 6 -5.47 -18.65 -12.69
CA SER A 6 -6.46 -17.56 -12.64
C SER A 6 -7.18 -17.44 -11.29
N ALA A 7 -7.58 -18.57 -10.69
CA ALA A 7 -8.29 -18.58 -9.42
C ALA A 7 -7.39 -18.18 -8.24
N GLU A 8 -6.13 -18.62 -8.25
CA GLU A 8 -5.13 -18.19 -7.26
C GLU A 8 -4.86 -16.68 -7.35
N ARG A 9 -4.73 -16.15 -8.57
CA ARG A 9 -4.57 -14.70 -8.78
C ARG A 9 -5.76 -13.92 -8.24
N LYS A 10 -6.98 -14.37 -8.53
CA LYS A 10 -8.20 -13.74 -8.00
C LYS A 10 -8.20 -13.75 -6.47
N THR A 11 -7.90 -14.90 -5.87
CA THR A 11 -7.86 -15.05 -4.39
C THR A 11 -6.84 -14.11 -3.75
N CYS A 12 -5.66 -13.96 -4.37
CA CYS A 12 -4.65 -13.01 -3.91
C CYS A 12 -5.13 -11.55 -4.01
N TRP A 13 -5.74 -11.16 -5.14
CA TRP A 13 -6.22 -9.79 -5.33
C TRP A 13 -7.37 -9.45 -4.40
N ASP A 14 -8.29 -10.39 -4.16
CA ASP A 14 -9.39 -10.22 -3.19
C ASP A 14 -8.81 -10.01 -1.77
N ALA A 15 -7.78 -10.78 -1.38
CA ALA A 15 -7.12 -10.61 -0.08
C ALA A 15 -6.38 -9.28 0.05
N ARG A 16 -5.72 -8.82 -1.02
CA ARG A 16 -5.11 -7.49 -1.10
C ARG A 16 -6.16 -6.41 -0.86
N ASP A 17 -7.29 -6.49 -1.54
CA ASP A 17 -8.33 -5.46 -1.48
C ASP A 17 -8.98 -5.38 -0.09
N HIS A 18 -9.16 -6.52 0.58
CA HIS A 18 -9.61 -6.53 1.98
C HIS A 18 -8.60 -5.88 2.94
N LEU A 19 -7.31 -6.20 2.80
CA LEU A 19 -6.27 -5.57 3.61
C LEU A 19 -6.23 -4.06 3.36
N TRP A 20 -6.25 -3.66 2.08
CA TRP A 20 -6.17 -2.26 1.70
C TRP A 20 -7.35 -1.45 2.22
N LYS A 21 -8.56 -1.99 2.08
CA LYS A 21 -9.75 -1.38 2.66
C LYS A 21 -9.63 -1.23 4.18
N CYS A 22 -9.19 -2.27 4.88
CA CYS A 22 -9.00 -2.17 6.34
C CYS A 22 -8.01 -1.06 6.71
N LEU A 23 -6.88 -0.97 6.01
CA LEU A 23 -5.88 0.07 6.25
C LEU A 23 -6.44 1.46 5.96
N ASP A 24 -7.20 1.63 4.86
CA ASP A 24 -7.86 2.89 4.53
C ASP A 24 -8.88 3.31 5.61
N ASP A 25 -9.65 2.35 6.15
CA ASP A 25 -10.64 2.59 7.20
C ASP A 25 -10.02 2.83 8.60
N ASN A 26 -8.73 2.56 8.78
CA ASN A 26 -8.02 2.63 10.07
C ASN A 26 -6.76 3.51 10.05
N ASP A 27 -6.74 4.54 9.19
CA ASP A 27 -5.61 5.51 9.10
C ASP A 27 -4.24 4.81 8.91
N ASP A 28 -4.20 3.79 8.06
CA ASP A 28 -3.04 2.94 7.79
C ASP A 28 -2.45 2.23 9.03
N ASN A 29 -3.24 2.04 10.10
CA ASN A 29 -2.82 1.28 11.28
C ASN A 29 -2.77 -0.23 11.00
N VAL A 30 -1.56 -0.74 10.78
CA VAL A 30 -1.30 -2.16 10.48
C VAL A 30 -1.74 -3.09 11.62
N ALA A 31 -1.65 -2.66 12.88
CA ALA A 31 -2.02 -3.51 14.02
C ALA A 31 -3.52 -3.84 14.02
N SER A 32 -4.37 -2.90 13.61
CA SER A 32 -5.82 -3.13 13.46
C SER A 32 -6.15 -4.12 12.34
N CYS A 33 -5.26 -4.26 11.35
CA CYS A 33 -5.49 -5.05 10.15
C CYS A 33 -4.67 -6.34 10.09
N GLN A 34 -4.05 -6.76 11.20
CA GLN A 34 -3.11 -7.88 11.24
C GLN A 34 -3.70 -9.19 10.70
N ARG A 35 -4.99 -9.44 10.95
CA ARG A 35 -5.69 -10.60 10.36
C ARG A 35 -5.64 -10.58 8.83
N PHE A 36 -6.02 -9.46 8.22
CA PHE A 36 -6.03 -9.33 6.76
C PHE A 36 -4.60 -9.33 6.18
N GLN A 37 -3.62 -8.82 6.94
CA GLN A 37 -2.21 -8.89 6.57
C GLN A 37 -1.74 -10.34 6.45
N SER A 38 -2.03 -11.18 7.46
CA SER A 38 -1.69 -12.60 7.42
C SER A 38 -2.42 -13.35 6.30
N GLU A 39 -3.70 -13.03 6.05
CA GLU A 39 -4.43 -13.64 4.93
C GLU A 39 -3.84 -13.24 3.57
N PHE A 40 -3.45 -11.99 3.40
CA PHE A 40 -2.80 -11.49 2.18
C PHE A 40 -1.46 -12.19 1.93
N GLU A 41 -0.61 -12.30 2.95
CA GLU A 41 0.68 -12.98 2.84
C GLU A 41 0.55 -14.48 2.56
N ALA A 42 -0.48 -15.14 3.11
CA ALA A 42 -0.74 -16.55 2.88
C ALA A 42 -1.32 -16.84 1.48
N LYS A 43 -2.16 -15.93 0.96
CA LYS A 43 -2.88 -16.12 -0.32
C LYS A 43 -2.11 -15.60 -1.54
N CYS A 44 -1.05 -14.82 -1.34
CA CYS A 44 -0.27 -14.22 -2.42
C CYS A 44 1.16 -14.75 -2.51
N PRO A 45 1.71 -14.89 -3.73
CA PRO A 45 3.14 -15.12 -3.89
C PRO A 45 3.96 -14.02 -3.22
N ALA A 46 5.06 -14.37 -2.54
CA ALA A 46 5.89 -13.41 -1.81
C ALA A 46 6.40 -12.22 -2.67
N GLN A 47 6.64 -12.46 -3.97
CA GLN A 47 7.03 -11.38 -4.88
C GLN A 47 5.88 -10.38 -5.13
N TRP A 48 4.64 -10.87 -5.19
CA TRP A 48 3.46 -10.03 -5.35
C TRP A 48 3.17 -9.26 -4.08
N VAL A 49 3.35 -9.87 -2.91
CA VAL A 49 3.28 -9.17 -1.61
C VAL A 49 4.22 -7.96 -1.62
N LYS A 50 5.52 -8.18 -1.92
CA LYS A 50 6.51 -7.11 -2.02
C LYS A 50 6.13 -6.02 -3.03
N TYR A 51 5.63 -6.41 -4.20
CA TYR A 51 5.20 -5.46 -5.23
C TYR A 51 4.01 -4.61 -4.76
N PHE A 52 2.97 -5.24 -4.22
CA PHE A 52 1.76 -4.54 -3.82
C PHE A 52 1.98 -3.64 -2.60
N THR A 53 2.80 -4.05 -1.62
CA THR A 53 3.19 -3.17 -0.51
C THR A 53 3.82 -1.88 -1.02
N LYS A 54 4.87 -1.98 -1.86
CA LYS A 54 5.50 -0.80 -2.48
C LYS A 54 4.54 0.04 -3.31
N ARG A 55 3.62 -0.62 -4.01
CA ARG A 55 2.61 0.07 -4.82
C ARG A 55 1.63 0.87 -3.95
N ARG A 56 1.20 0.33 -2.80
CA ARG A 56 0.34 1.05 -1.86
C ARG A 56 1.05 2.28 -1.31
N ASP A 57 2.29 2.14 -0.85
CA ASP A 57 3.09 3.26 -0.32
C ASP A 57 3.21 4.39 -1.35
N PHE A 58 3.50 4.04 -2.60
CA PHE A 58 3.56 5.01 -3.70
C PHE A 58 2.22 5.69 -3.96
N LEU A 59 1.10 4.95 -3.92
CA LEU A 59 -0.23 5.52 -4.13
C LEU A 59 -0.61 6.47 -2.99
N LYS A 60 -0.32 6.12 -1.74
CA LYS A 60 -0.54 6.98 -0.57
C LYS A 60 0.32 8.24 -0.61
N TYR A 61 1.60 8.09 -0.96
CA TYR A 61 2.48 9.24 -1.17
C TYR A 61 1.95 10.17 -2.28
N LYS A 62 1.53 9.60 -3.42
CA LYS A 62 0.97 10.36 -4.53
C LYS A 62 -0.31 11.08 -4.12
N GLU A 63 -1.21 10.41 -3.40
CA GLU A 63 -2.45 10.99 -2.87
C GLU A 63 -2.13 12.19 -1.97
N LYS A 64 -1.23 12.01 -0.99
CA LYS A 64 -0.78 13.08 -0.09
C LYS A 64 -0.22 14.30 -0.85
N MET A 65 0.64 14.08 -1.83
CA MET A 65 1.21 15.15 -2.66
C MET A 65 0.15 15.88 -3.48
N GLN A 66 -0.91 15.18 -3.93
CA GLN A 66 -2.01 15.79 -4.67
C GLN A 66 -2.95 16.58 -3.76
N THR A 67 -3.18 16.13 -2.53
CA THR A 67 -4.09 16.79 -1.57
C THR A 67 -3.44 17.95 -0.82
N GLU A 68 -2.20 17.80 -0.39
CA GLU A 68 -1.49 18.82 0.40
C GLU A 68 -0.78 19.86 -0.50
N GLY A 69 -0.68 19.57 -1.80
CA GLY A 69 0.09 20.38 -2.74
C GLY A 69 1.60 20.33 -2.44
N PHE A 70 2.37 21.03 -3.27
CA PHE A 70 3.80 21.19 -3.04
C PHE A 70 4.03 22.43 -2.17
N THR A 71 4.43 22.27 -0.92
CA THR A 71 5.00 23.36 -0.12
C THR A 71 6.49 23.46 -0.47
N PRO A 72 6.94 24.53 -1.15
CA PRO A 72 8.37 24.79 -1.28
C PRO A 72 8.94 24.91 0.13
N ALA A 73 10.00 24.15 0.45
CA ALA A 73 10.78 24.47 1.63
C ALA A 73 11.25 25.92 1.47
N GLU A 74 10.99 26.78 2.46
CA GLU A 74 11.50 28.15 2.46
C GLU A 74 13.02 28.06 2.26
N GLY A 75 13.46 28.45 1.06
CA GLY A 75 14.88 28.64 0.79
C GLY A 75 15.42 29.68 1.77
N PRO A 76 16.74 29.66 2.08
CA PRO A 76 17.29 30.52 3.10
C PRO A 76 16.91 31.99 2.82
N GLN A 77 16.10 32.55 3.72
CA GLN A 77 15.82 33.97 3.73
C GLN A 77 17.12 34.69 4.10
N GLY A 78 17.72 35.39 3.13
CA GLY A 78 18.71 36.43 3.37
C GLY A 78 20.09 36.19 2.76
N ALA A 79 20.40 36.98 1.73
CA ALA A 79 21.61 37.79 1.67
C ALA A 79 21.43 38.90 0.62
N SER A 80 21.28 40.13 1.14
CA SER A 80 21.52 41.47 0.56
C SER A 80 21.23 41.76 -0.90
#